data_AF-A0A800IP70-F1
#
_entry.id   AF-A0A800IP70-F1
#
_cell.length_a   1.000
_cell.length_b   1.000
_cell.length_c   1.000
_cell.angle_alpha   90.00
_cell.angle_beta   90.00
_cell.angle_gamma   90.00
#
_symmetry.space_group_name_H-M   'P 1'
#
loop_
_entity.id
_entity.type
_entity.pdbx_description
1 polymer ?
#
loop_
_entity_poly.entity_id
_entity_poly.type
_entity_poly.pdbx_seq_one_letter_code
_entity_poly.pdbx_strand_id
1 'polypeptide(L)'
;AKDLDRPARFLYVLLRPQWKSWLVLGGYTLTLYGLILTIWGVATALEWPTIALVAGWLATALAIITAVYTAFLFAQAKGRDFWQSPTLALHMLLHALLAGGAVFAVLFLYSPPTAGWAGFLQNGLMLTVGLNLLVILFEMITPHPTADARRTVDLIVRGRFENYFWIGVVMIGNVVPFTLAWAGGPLMLAGAGVCILVGMYITEYIWVRAPQEIPLS
;
A
#
# COMPACT_ATOMS: atom_id res chain seq x y z
N ALA A 1 -15.61 -0.24 14.44
CA ALA A 1 -16.60 0.85 14.58
C ALA A 1 -16.09 2.08 15.33
N LYS A 2 -14.80 2.16 15.74
CA LYS A 2 -14.25 3.27 16.54
C LYS A 2 -13.81 4.50 15.72
N ASP A 3 -13.77 4.35 14.39
CA ASP A 3 -13.27 5.37 13.45
C ASP A 3 -14.39 6.25 12.86
N LEU A 4 -15.66 5.82 13.01
CA LEU A 4 -16.82 6.58 12.59
C LEU A 4 -17.48 7.17 13.82
N ASP A 5 -17.55 8.49 13.92
CA ASP A 5 -18.30 9.19 14.96
C ASP A 5 -19.79 8.77 14.99
N ARG A 6 -20.32 8.30 13.85
CA ARG A 6 -21.69 7.82 13.70
C ARG A 6 -21.75 6.50 12.91
N PRO A 7 -21.43 5.36 13.54
CA PRO A 7 -21.33 4.07 12.85
C PRO A 7 -22.68 3.63 12.24
N ALA A 8 -23.80 4.03 12.85
CA ALA A 8 -25.14 3.77 12.32
C ALA A 8 -25.40 4.38 10.93
N ARG A 9 -24.63 5.40 10.52
CA ARG A 9 -24.75 6.04 9.19
C ARG A 9 -23.86 5.42 8.13
N PHE A 10 -23.06 4.40 8.46
CA PHE A 10 -22.23 3.69 7.48
C PHE A 10 -23.05 3.18 6.30
N LEU A 11 -24.24 2.63 6.57
CA LEU A 11 -25.15 2.13 5.54
C LEU A 11 -25.57 3.21 4.55
N TYR A 12 -25.53 4.50 4.90
CA TYR A 12 -25.87 5.57 3.95
C TYR A 12 -24.83 5.72 2.84
N VAL A 13 -23.58 5.31 3.07
CA VAL A 13 -22.57 5.26 2.00
C VAL A 13 -23.02 4.32 0.87
N LEU A 14 -23.71 3.22 1.21
CA LEU A 14 -24.22 2.22 0.26
C LEU A 14 -25.66 2.49 -0.20
N LEU A 15 -26.51 3.05 0.66
CA LEU A 15 -27.94 3.21 0.38
C LEU A 15 -28.31 4.59 -0.18
N ARG A 16 -27.44 5.61 0.03
CA ARG A 16 -27.64 6.99 -0.46
C ARG A 16 -26.30 7.56 -0.98
N PRO A 17 -25.74 6.97 -2.05
CA PRO A 17 -24.39 7.29 -2.51
C PRO A 17 -24.29 8.71 -3.08
N GLN A 18 -23.23 9.42 -2.69
CA GLN A 18 -22.76 10.62 -3.38
C GLN A 18 -21.64 10.23 -4.37
N TRP A 19 -21.99 10.03 -5.64
CA TRP A 19 -21.12 9.44 -6.67
C TRP A 19 -19.83 10.22 -6.97
N LYS A 20 -19.77 11.51 -6.61
CA LYS A 20 -18.55 12.33 -6.73
C LYS A 20 -17.53 12.09 -5.60
N SER A 21 -17.91 11.38 -4.54
CA SER A 21 -17.03 11.12 -3.40
C SER A 21 -16.20 9.85 -3.63
N TRP A 22 -14.88 9.97 -3.48
CA TRP A 22 -13.99 8.81 -3.55
C TRP A 22 -14.22 7.85 -2.38
N LEU A 23 -14.78 8.32 -1.25
CA LEU A 23 -15.14 7.47 -0.11
C LEU A 23 -16.25 6.49 -0.49
N VAL A 24 -17.26 6.99 -1.20
CA VAL A 24 -18.37 6.16 -1.69
C VAL A 24 -17.85 5.18 -2.73
N LEU A 25 -17.12 5.67 -3.75
CA LEU A 25 -16.54 4.82 -4.80
C LEU A 25 -15.66 3.71 -4.22
N GLY A 26 -14.77 4.05 -3.28
CA GLY A 26 -13.93 3.08 -2.57
C GLY A 26 -14.72 2.02 -1.83
N GLY A 27 -15.81 2.39 -1.15
CA GLY A 27 -16.70 1.45 -0.47
C GLY A 27 -17.33 0.42 -1.42
N TYR A 28 -17.78 0.86 -2.60
CA TYR A 28 -18.30 -0.04 -3.63
C TYR A 28 -17.20 -0.93 -4.23
N THR A 29 -16.03 -0.37 -4.53
CA THR A 29 -14.89 -1.13 -5.05
C THR A 29 -14.47 -2.23 -4.08
N LEU A 30 -14.33 -1.93 -2.79
CA LEU A 30 -14.01 -2.91 -1.75
C LEU A 30 -15.08 -4.01 -1.63
N THR A 31 -16.36 -3.62 -1.66
CA THR A 31 -17.47 -4.58 -1.57
C THR A 31 -17.46 -5.52 -2.77
N LEU A 32 -17.28 -4.99 -3.98
CA LEU A 32 -17.21 -5.78 -5.20
C LEU A 32 -15.97 -6.67 -5.23
N TYR A 33 -14.81 -6.15 -4.82
CA TYR A 33 -13.58 -6.93 -4.71
C TYR A 33 -13.77 -8.12 -3.75
N GLY A 34 -14.31 -7.89 -2.55
CA GLY A 34 -14.59 -8.95 -1.58
C GLY A 34 -15.58 -10.00 -2.11
N LEU A 35 -16.62 -9.58 -2.83
CA LEU A 35 -17.58 -10.48 -3.46
C LEU A 35 -16.91 -11.37 -4.51
N ILE A 36 -16.19 -10.77 -5.46
CA ILE A 36 -15.52 -11.52 -6.54
C ILE A 36 -14.42 -12.43 -5.97
N LEU A 37 -13.68 -11.98 -4.96
CA LEU A 37 -12.67 -12.79 -4.27
C LEU A 37 -13.31 -13.99 -3.55
N THR A 38 -14.49 -13.82 -2.95
CA THR A 38 -15.25 -14.91 -2.33
C THR A 38 -15.71 -15.91 -3.39
N ILE A 39 -16.23 -15.45 -4.54
CA ILE A 39 -16.61 -16.31 -5.66
C ILE A 39 -15.40 -17.09 -6.17
N TRP A 40 -14.25 -16.42 -6.34
CA TRP A 40 -13.00 -17.07 -6.73
C TRP A 40 -12.58 -18.17 -5.76
N GLY A 41 -12.62 -17.89 -4.45
CA GLY A 41 -12.29 -18.86 -3.41
C GLY A 41 -13.22 -20.07 -3.40
N VAL A 42 -14.54 -19.85 -3.48
CA VAL A 42 -15.56 -20.91 -3.54
C VAL A 42 -15.41 -21.74 -4.82
N ALA A 43 -15.24 -21.09 -5.98
CA ALA A 43 -15.05 -21.77 -7.24
C ALA A 43 -13.77 -22.61 -7.26
N THR A 44 -12.70 -22.13 -6.62
CA THR A 44 -11.45 -22.89 -6.46
C THR A 44 -11.66 -24.10 -5.55
N ALA A 45 -12.38 -23.94 -4.43
CA ALA A 45 -12.66 -25.02 -3.49
C ALA A 45 -13.60 -26.11 -4.04
N LEU A 46 -14.54 -25.73 -4.93
CA LEU A 46 -15.45 -26.66 -5.61
C LEU A 46 -14.92 -27.17 -6.96
N GLU A 47 -13.67 -26.84 -7.30
CA GLU A 47 -13.00 -27.25 -8.54
C GLU A 47 -13.79 -26.83 -9.81
N TRP A 48 -14.27 -25.59 -9.85
CA TRP A 48 -14.94 -24.98 -11.02
C TRP A 48 -13.95 -24.12 -11.83
N PRO A 49 -13.13 -24.71 -12.73
CA PRO A 49 -11.95 -24.06 -13.29
C PRO A 49 -12.28 -22.81 -14.10
N THR A 50 -13.35 -22.83 -14.90
CA THR A 50 -13.76 -21.68 -15.73
C THR A 50 -14.17 -20.49 -14.85
N ILE A 51 -14.94 -20.74 -13.79
CA ILE A 51 -15.41 -19.68 -12.88
C ILE A 51 -14.22 -19.14 -12.08
N ALA A 52 -13.36 -20.02 -11.56
CA ALA A 52 -12.16 -19.62 -10.84
C ALA A 52 -11.23 -18.76 -11.74
N LEU A 53 -11.02 -19.14 -12.99
CA LEU A 53 -10.19 -18.37 -13.92
C LEU A 53 -10.75 -16.96 -14.16
N VAL A 54 -12.04 -16.86 -14.51
CA VAL A 54 -12.69 -15.58 -14.79
C VAL A 54 -12.74 -14.70 -13.53
N ALA A 55 -13.17 -15.26 -12.40
CA ALA A 55 -13.23 -14.54 -11.13
C ALA A 55 -11.83 -14.10 -10.66
N GLY A 56 -10.79 -14.89 -10.90
CA GLY A 56 -9.41 -14.54 -10.54
C GLY A 56 -8.90 -13.30 -11.29
N TRP A 57 -9.14 -13.23 -12.61
CA TRP A 57 -8.78 -12.05 -13.39
C TRP A 57 -9.58 -10.80 -12.99
N LEU A 58 -10.88 -10.96 -12.74
CA LEU A 58 -11.71 -9.87 -12.24
C LEU A 58 -11.27 -9.40 -10.85
N ALA A 59 -10.96 -10.33 -9.94
CA ALA A 59 -10.42 -10.02 -8.61
C ALA A 59 -9.11 -9.26 -8.71
N THR A 60 -8.22 -9.65 -9.63
CA THR A 60 -6.93 -8.98 -9.86
C THR A 60 -7.13 -7.54 -10.33
N ALA A 61 -8.01 -7.31 -11.31
CA ALA A 61 -8.33 -5.96 -11.78
C ALA A 61 -8.92 -5.09 -10.64
N LEU A 62 -9.84 -5.65 -9.85
CA LEU A 62 -10.43 -4.97 -8.70
C LEU A 62 -9.42 -4.73 -7.57
N ALA A 63 -8.45 -5.62 -7.36
CA ALA A 63 -7.39 -5.45 -6.38
C ALA A 63 -6.50 -4.26 -6.74
N ILE A 64 -6.18 -4.06 -8.02
CA ILE A 64 -5.42 -2.89 -8.49
C ILE A 64 -6.21 -1.60 -8.22
N ILE A 65 -7.50 -1.57 -8.57
CA ILE A 65 -8.36 -0.41 -8.29
C ILE A 65 -8.44 -0.16 -6.78
N THR A 66 -8.57 -1.23 -5.98
CA THR A 66 -8.61 -1.19 -4.51
C THR A 66 -7.29 -0.70 -3.90
N ALA A 67 -6.15 -1.04 -4.50
CA ALA A 67 -4.86 -0.51 -4.04
C ALA A 67 -4.79 1.00 -4.30
N VAL A 68 -5.16 1.44 -5.50
CA VAL A 68 -4.93 2.81 -5.94
C VAL A 68 -5.99 3.81 -5.46
N TYR A 69 -7.24 3.40 -5.18
CA TYR A 69 -8.31 4.35 -4.83
C TYR A 69 -7.99 5.20 -3.60
N THR A 70 -7.20 4.67 -2.65
CA THR A 70 -6.76 5.40 -1.45
C THR A 70 -6.00 6.67 -1.78
N ALA A 71 -5.19 6.67 -2.85
CA ALA A 71 -4.50 7.88 -3.30
C ALA A 71 -5.49 8.98 -3.72
N PHE A 72 -6.61 8.61 -4.33
CA PHE A 72 -7.64 9.56 -4.73
C PHE A 72 -8.47 10.08 -3.54
N LEU A 73 -8.62 9.28 -2.47
CA LEU A 73 -9.17 9.76 -1.20
C LEU A 73 -8.30 10.87 -0.62
N PHE A 74 -6.99 10.65 -0.59
CA PHE A 74 -6.00 11.63 -0.13
C PHE A 74 -6.03 12.90 -0.98
N ALA A 75 -6.08 12.77 -2.30
CA ALA A 75 -6.20 13.91 -3.21
C ALA A 75 -7.49 14.73 -3.02
N GLN A 76 -8.57 14.13 -2.49
CA GLN A 76 -9.82 14.86 -2.18
C GLN A 76 -9.69 15.78 -0.96
N ALA A 77 -8.72 15.54 -0.08
CA ALA A 77 -8.47 16.36 1.10
C ALA A 77 -7.61 17.59 0.75
N LYS A 78 -8.25 18.56 0.07
CA LYS A 78 -7.62 19.78 -0.47
C LYS A 78 -6.82 20.63 0.52
N GLY A 79 -7.07 20.50 1.83
CA GLY A 79 -6.31 21.24 2.86
C GLY A 79 -4.90 20.70 3.11
N ARG A 80 -4.49 19.61 2.43
CA ARG A 80 -3.20 18.95 2.64
C ARG A 80 -2.53 18.72 1.28
N ASP A 81 -1.88 19.76 0.76
CA ASP A 81 -1.34 19.76 -0.61
C ASP A 81 -0.41 18.58 -0.92
N PHE A 82 0.38 18.12 0.04
CA PHE A 82 1.26 16.97 -0.12
C PHE A 82 0.52 15.69 -0.56
N TRP A 83 -0.72 15.49 -0.08
CA TRP A 83 -1.55 14.33 -0.43
C TRP A 83 -2.09 14.37 -1.86
N GLN A 84 -1.99 15.50 -2.56
CA GLN A 84 -2.45 15.64 -3.94
C GLN A 84 -1.39 15.19 -4.96
N SER A 85 -0.24 14.67 -4.50
CA SER A 85 0.82 14.22 -5.38
C SER A 85 0.36 13.11 -6.34
N PRO A 86 0.63 13.23 -7.65
CA PRO A 86 0.29 12.20 -8.64
C PRO A 86 0.99 10.85 -8.38
N THR A 87 2.14 10.85 -7.70
CA THR A 87 2.93 9.64 -7.43
C THR A 87 2.28 8.75 -6.37
N LEU A 88 1.34 9.29 -5.57
CA LEU A 88 0.71 8.57 -4.47
C LEU A 88 -0.06 7.34 -4.95
N ALA A 89 -0.66 7.41 -6.14
CA ALA A 89 -1.32 6.27 -6.78
C ALA A 89 -0.35 5.09 -7.01
N LEU A 90 0.85 5.39 -7.52
CA LEU A 90 1.90 4.40 -7.73
C LEU A 90 2.45 3.89 -6.39
N HIS A 91 2.62 4.77 -5.42
CA HIS A 91 3.07 4.39 -4.07
C HIS A 91 2.12 3.37 -3.43
N MET A 92 0.80 3.62 -3.48
CA MET A 92 -0.20 2.70 -2.92
C MET A 92 -0.22 1.35 -3.63
N LEU A 93 -0.02 1.33 -4.96
CA LEU A 93 0.09 0.08 -5.71
C LEU A 93 1.33 -0.73 -5.31
N LEU A 94 2.48 -0.08 -5.19
CA LEU A 94 3.72 -0.72 -4.75
C LEU A 94 3.60 -1.25 -3.32
N HIS A 95 2.98 -0.49 -2.42
CA HIS A 95 2.68 -0.93 -1.06
C HIS A 95 1.80 -2.18 -1.03
N ALA A 96 0.75 -2.27 -1.86
CA ALA A 96 -0.08 -3.47 -1.93
C ALA A 96 0.73 -4.71 -2.37
N LEU A 97 1.62 -4.55 -3.36
CA LEU A 97 2.52 -5.62 -3.81
C LEU A 97 3.55 -6.01 -2.75
N LEU A 98 4.14 -5.03 -2.07
CA LEU A 98 5.10 -5.23 -0.98
C LEU A 98 4.48 -5.97 0.20
N ALA A 99 3.30 -5.55 0.67
CA ALA A 99 2.62 -6.20 1.77
C ALA A 99 2.26 -7.65 1.43
N GLY A 100 1.70 -7.89 0.24
CA GLY A 100 1.37 -9.24 -0.22
C GLY A 100 2.61 -10.13 -0.31
N GLY A 101 3.67 -9.64 -0.96
CA GLY A 101 4.92 -10.39 -1.09
C GLY A 101 5.61 -10.64 0.25
N ALA A 102 5.61 -9.66 1.15
CA ALA A 102 6.19 -9.78 2.48
C ALA A 102 5.47 -10.84 3.34
N VAL A 103 4.14 -10.90 3.25
CA VAL A 103 3.35 -11.94 3.94
C VAL A 103 3.71 -13.32 3.38
N PHE A 104 3.76 -13.50 2.06
CA PHE A 104 4.19 -14.77 1.47
C PHE A 104 5.62 -15.16 1.86
N ALA A 105 6.54 -14.20 1.91
CA ALA A 105 7.91 -14.42 2.31
C ALA A 105 8.02 -14.99 3.74
N VAL A 106 7.19 -14.50 4.67
CA VAL A 106 7.10 -15.03 6.03
C VAL A 106 6.42 -16.40 6.05
N LEU A 107 5.34 -16.58 5.30
CA LEU A 107 4.61 -17.86 5.24
C LEU A 107 5.45 -19.00 4.66
N PHE A 108 6.39 -18.71 3.76
CA PHE A 108 7.31 -19.70 3.19
C PHE A 108 8.22 -20.39 4.22
N LEU A 109 8.35 -19.85 5.45
CA LEU A 109 9.01 -20.55 6.55
C LEU A 109 8.23 -21.76 7.05
N TYR A 110 6.89 -21.70 6.99
CA TYR A 110 6.00 -22.72 7.52
C TYR A 110 5.43 -23.61 6.43
N SER A 111 5.23 -23.06 5.24
CA SER A 111 4.74 -23.75 4.07
C SER A 111 5.72 -23.52 2.91
N PRO A 112 6.73 -24.41 2.74
CA PRO A 112 7.71 -24.27 1.70
C PRO A 112 7.05 -24.12 0.31
N PRO A 113 7.54 -23.19 -0.52
CA PRO A 113 6.95 -22.96 -1.83
C PRO A 113 7.22 -24.13 -2.77
N THR A 114 6.35 -24.30 -3.77
CA THR A 114 6.62 -25.20 -4.89
C THR A 114 7.79 -24.67 -5.74
N ALA A 115 8.38 -25.54 -6.56
CA ALA A 115 9.56 -25.21 -7.36
C ALA A 115 9.33 -23.93 -8.20
N GLY A 116 10.32 -23.02 -8.19
CA GLY A 116 10.28 -21.75 -8.92
C GLY A 116 9.61 -20.58 -8.18
N TRP A 117 8.65 -20.84 -7.29
CA TRP A 117 7.93 -19.77 -6.59
C TRP A 117 8.80 -18.95 -5.63
N ALA A 118 9.77 -19.59 -4.96
CA ALA A 118 10.72 -18.88 -4.10
C ALA A 118 11.49 -17.80 -4.88
N GLY A 119 12.04 -18.17 -6.04
CA GLY A 119 12.79 -17.25 -6.90
C GLY A 119 11.91 -16.18 -7.52
N PHE A 120 10.68 -16.53 -7.95
CA PHE A 120 9.71 -15.56 -8.43
C PHE A 120 9.38 -14.50 -7.37
N LEU A 121 9.07 -14.93 -6.14
CA LEU A 121 8.76 -14.02 -5.04
C LEU A 121 9.96 -13.16 -4.67
N GLN A 122 11.15 -13.76 -4.54
CA GLN A 122 12.39 -13.04 -4.21
C GLN A 122 12.68 -11.93 -5.24
N ASN A 123 12.67 -12.26 -6.53
CA ASN A 123 12.92 -11.29 -7.60
C ASN A 123 11.83 -10.22 -7.65
N GLY A 124 10.56 -10.61 -7.50
CA GLY A 124 9.41 -9.69 -7.47
C GLY A 124 9.47 -8.72 -6.30
N LEU A 125 9.82 -9.19 -5.10
CA LEU A 125 10.03 -8.36 -3.91
C LEU A 125 11.19 -7.39 -4.10
N MET A 126 12.34 -7.86 -4.59
CA MET A 126 13.50 -6.99 -4.83
C MET A 126 13.19 -5.90 -5.84
N LEU A 127 12.51 -6.24 -6.94
CA LEU A 127 12.06 -5.26 -7.93
C LEU A 127 11.12 -4.23 -7.30
N THR A 128 10.12 -4.69 -6.54
CA THR A 128 9.09 -3.82 -5.96
C THR A 128 9.67 -2.93 -4.86
N VAL A 129 10.57 -3.43 -4.02
CA VAL A 129 11.31 -2.63 -3.02
C VAL A 129 12.16 -1.57 -3.72
N GLY A 130 12.90 -1.97 -4.77
CA GLY A 130 13.70 -1.03 -5.55
C GLY A 130 12.86 0.09 -6.17
N LEU A 131 11.74 -0.25 -6.81
CA LEU A 131 10.80 0.71 -7.37
C LEU A 131 10.17 1.60 -6.28
N ASN A 132 9.80 1.03 -5.14
CA ASN A 132 9.23 1.78 -4.02
C ASN A 132 10.20 2.83 -3.48
N LEU A 133 11.47 2.45 -3.27
CA LEU A 133 12.51 3.37 -2.84
C LEU A 133 12.71 4.49 -3.87
N LEU A 134 12.76 4.16 -5.16
CA LEU A 134 12.88 5.16 -6.23
C LEU A 134 11.71 6.14 -6.24
N VAL A 135 10.47 5.65 -6.10
CA VAL A 135 9.27 6.50 -6.03
C VAL A 135 9.31 7.42 -4.81
N ILE A 136 9.68 6.90 -3.63
CA ILE A 136 9.82 7.68 -2.40
C ILE A 136 10.87 8.77 -2.56
N LEU A 137 12.06 8.43 -3.07
CA LEU A 137 13.14 9.40 -3.26
C LEU A 137 12.76 10.45 -4.31
N PHE A 138 12.13 10.04 -5.41
CA PHE A 138 11.66 10.95 -6.43
C PHE A 138 10.63 11.93 -5.87
N GLU A 139 9.71 11.47 -5.03
CA GLU A 139 8.73 12.33 -4.36
C GLU A 139 9.39 13.37 -3.47
N MET A 140 10.42 12.98 -2.70
CA MET A 140 11.12 13.90 -1.79
C MET A 140 12.04 14.89 -2.51
N ILE A 141 12.52 14.56 -3.71
CA ILE A 141 13.42 15.42 -4.50
C ILE A 141 12.65 16.37 -5.43
N THR A 142 11.47 15.95 -5.89
CA THR A 142 10.70 16.74 -6.87
C THR A 142 10.23 18.05 -6.25
N PRO A 143 10.47 19.21 -6.90
CA PRO A 143 10.02 20.49 -6.37
C PRO A 143 8.49 20.56 -6.25
N HIS A 144 7.99 20.78 -5.03
CA HIS A 144 6.57 20.98 -4.80
C HIS A 144 6.14 22.44 -5.04
N PRO A 145 4.99 22.69 -5.68
CA PRO A 145 4.57 24.04 -6.06
C PRO A 145 4.14 24.90 -4.85
N THR A 146 3.56 24.29 -3.81
CA THR A 146 3.01 25.02 -2.66
C THR A 146 3.98 25.07 -1.48
N ALA A 147 3.87 26.12 -0.66
CA ALA A 147 4.73 26.30 0.52
C ALA A 147 4.48 25.20 1.56
N ASP A 148 3.23 24.77 1.72
CA ASP A 148 2.81 23.75 2.67
C ASP A 148 3.35 22.37 2.31
N ALA A 149 3.34 22.00 1.02
CA ALA A 149 3.93 20.77 0.54
C ALA A 149 5.46 20.77 0.74
N ARG A 150 6.16 21.88 0.44
CA ARG A 150 7.61 22.02 0.71
C ARG A 150 7.92 21.88 2.20
N ARG A 151 7.14 22.56 3.06
CA ARG A 151 7.31 22.47 4.52
C ARG A 151 7.04 21.06 5.05
N THR A 152 6.11 20.34 4.45
CA THR A 152 5.85 18.93 4.78
C THR A 152 7.08 18.07 4.48
N VAL A 153 7.69 18.22 3.30
CA VAL A 153 8.93 17.51 2.95
C VAL A 153 10.06 17.87 3.89
N ASP A 154 10.25 19.14 4.23
CA ASP A 154 11.26 19.56 5.21
C ASP A 154 11.05 18.90 6.57
N LEU A 155 9.79 18.80 7.05
CA LEU A 155 9.44 18.09 8.28
C LEU A 155 9.78 16.59 8.23
N ILE A 156 9.62 15.97 7.05
CA ILE A 156 9.91 14.55 6.80
C ILE A 156 11.41 14.29 6.73
N VAL A 157 12.15 15.08 5.95
CA VAL A 157 13.54 14.78 5.58
C VAL A 157 14.55 15.33 6.59
N ARG A 158 14.27 16.48 7.21
CA ARG A 158 15.22 17.20 8.10
C ARG A 158 14.61 17.68 9.42
N GLY A 159 13.31 17.47 9.60
CA GLY A 159 12.57 17.96 10.74
C GLY A 159 12.19 16.86 11.71
N ARG A 160 11.05 17.04 12.37
CA ARG A 160 10.55 16.16 13.43
C ARG A 160 10.46 14.67 13.03
N PHE A 161 10.25 14.38 11.74
CA PHE A 161 10.08 13.02 11.25
C PHE A 161 11.36 12.43 10.59
N GLU A 162 12.51 13.11 10.67
CA GLU A 162 13.74 12.69 9.98
C GLU A 162 14.16 11.26 10.31
N ASN A 163 14.09 10.86 11.58
CA ASN A 163 14.48 9.51 12.00
C ASN A 163 13.50 8.46 11.50
N TYR A 164 12.20 8.79 11.49
CA TYR A 164 11.19 7.90 10.90
C TYR A 164 11.42 7.73 9.41
N PHE A 165 11.80 8.79 8.69
CA PHE A 165 12.10 8.72 7.28
C PHE A 165 13.40 7.96 6.99
N TRP A 166 14.55 8.42 7.49
CA TRP A 166 15.84 7.84 7.15
C TRP A 166 16.03 6.44 7.73
N ILE A 167 15.72 6.23 9.00
CA ILE A 167 15.91 4.92 9.63
C ILE A 167 14.72 4.02 9.32
N GLY A 168 13.49 4.50 9.53
CA GLY A 168 12.29 3.68 9.35
C GLY A 168 11.98 3.38 7.88
N VAL A 169 11.82 4.41 7.06
CA VAL A 169 11.39 4.24 5.66
C VAL A 169 12.55 3.80 4.77
N VAL A 170 13.67 4.53 4.76
CA VAL A 170 14.78 4.26 3.85
C VAL A 170 15.54 3.01 4.28
N MET A 171 16.03 2.94 5.52
CA MET A 171 16.84 1.80 5.97
C MET A 171 16.00 0.55 6.22
N ILE A 172 15.07 0.58 7.18
CA ILE A 172 14.29 -0.60 7.59
C ILE A 172 13.29 -1.00 6.49
N GLY A 173 12.63 -0.04 5.84
CA GLY A 173 11.61 -0.33 4.84
C GLY A 173 12.11 -0.72 3.46
N ASN A 174 13.34 -0.33 3.09
CA ASN A 174 13.84 -0.55 1.73
C ASN A 174 15.26 -1.14 1.67
N VAL A 175 16.27 -0.49 2.25
CA VAL A 175 17.68 -0.92 2.09
C VAL A 175 17.94 -2.29 2.74
N VAL A 176 17.56 -2.46 4.01
CA VAL A 176 17.73 -3.73 4.74
C VAL A 176 16.94 -4.88 4.10
N PRO A 177 15.65 -4.75 3.78
CA PRO A 177 14.92 -5.86 3.17
C PRO A 177 15.43 -6.19 1.77
N PHE A 178 15.92 -5.22 1.00
CA PHE A 178 16.56 -5.48 -0.28
C PHE A 178 17.84 -6.32 -0.11
N THR A 179 18.72 -5.97 0.84
CA THR A 179 19.96 -6.73 1.08
C THR A 179 19.68 -8.12 1.64
N LEU A 180 18.68 -8.27 2.51
CA LEU A 180 18.23 -9.58 3.00
C LEU A 180 17.66 -10.45 1.87
N ALA A 181 16.79 -9.88 1.02
CA ALA A 181 16.24 -10.59 -0.13
C ALA A 181 17.35 -10.96 -1.14
N TRP A 182 18.36 -10.10 -1.33
CA TRP A 182 19.52 -10.39 -2.18
C TRP A 182 20.38 -11.53 -1.62
N ALA A 183 20.64 -11.55 -0.31
CA ALA A 183 21.40 -12.61 0.35
C ALA A 183 20.74 -14.00 0.17
N GLY A 184 19.41 -14.01 0.08
CA GLY A 184 18.63 -15.19 -0.28
C GLY A 184 18.48 -16.21 0.87
N GLY A 185 17.67 -17.23 0.59
CA GLY A 185 17.31 -18.26 1.56
C GLY A 185 16.06 -17.91 2.39
N PRO A 186 15.38 -18.93 2.97
CA PRO A 186 14.06 -18.74 3.57
C PRO A 186 14.06 -17.76 4.75
N LEU A 187 15.05 -17.84 5.64
CA LEU A 187 15.14 -16.97 6.82
C LEU A 187 15.40 -15.51 6.45
N MET A 188 16.29 -15.25 5.48
CA MET A 188 16.57 -13.89 5.03
C MET A 188 15.37 -13.29 4.30
N LEU A 189 14.70 -14.08 3.45
CA LEU A 189 13.50 -13.62 2.75
C LEU A 189 12.36 -13.30 3.73
N ALA A 190 12.14 -14.12 4.74
CA ALA A 190 11.18 -13.83 5.80
C ALA A 190 11.56 -12.59 6.62
N GLY A 191 12.84 -12.43 6.97
CA GLY A 191 13.36 -11.23 7.60
C GLY A 191 13.11 -9.97 6.76
N ALA A 192 13.32 -10.06 5.45
CA ALA A 192 12.97 -8.99 4.52
C ALA A 192 11.47 -8.67 4.56
N GLY A 193 10.61 -9.69 4.58
CA GLY A 193 9.16 -9.50 4.72
C GLY A 193 8.78 -8.72 5.99
N VAL A 194 9.35 -9.08 7.15
CA VAL A 194 9.11 -8.35 8.41
C VAL A 194 9.58 -6.91 8.31
N CYS A 195 10.79 -6.67 7.81
CA CYS A 195 11.34 -5.32 7.62
C CYS A 195 10.46 -4.46 6.69
N ILE A 196 9.96 -5.04 5.59
CA ILE A 196 9.03 -4.36 4.67
C ILE A 196 7.76 -3.94 5.39
N LEU A 197 7.11 -4.84 6.14
CA LEU A 197 5.87 -4.53 6.84
C LEU A 197 6.06 -3.43 7.91
N VAL A 198 7.16 -3.48 8.66
CA VAL A 198 7.51 -2.45 9.64
C VAL A 198 7.79 -1.11 8.96
N GLY A 199 8.60 -1.11 7.89
CA GLY A 199 8.92 0.09 7.14
C GLY A 199 7.70 0.73 6.51
N MET A 200 6.83 -0.07 5.87
CA MET A 200 5.56 0.38 5.31
C MET A 200 4.66 1.03 6.38
N TYR A 201 4.55 0.43 7.57
CA TYR A 201 3.80 1.05 8.66
C TYR A 201 4.34 2.44 9.02
N ILE A 202 5.67 2.59 9.09
CA ILE A 202 6.32 3.87 9.37
C ILE A 202 6.09 4.86 8.22
N THR A 203 6.17 4.40 6.96
CA THR A 203 5.88 5.19 5.77
C THR A 203 4.46 5.76 5.84
N GLU A 204 3.44 4.92 6.00
CA GLU A 204 2.04 5.36 6.08
C GLU A 204 1.81 6.32 7.26
N TYR A 205 2.44 6.04 8.41
CA TYR A 205 2.37 6.90 9.59
C TYR A 205 2.87 8.32 9.30
N ILE A 206 4.04 8.48 8.67
CA ILE A 206 4.58 9.82 8.36
C ILE A 206 3.86 10.48 7.18
N TRP A 207 3.45 9.71 6.16
CA TRP A 207 2.69 10.24 5.02
C TRP A 207 1.34 10.81 5.44
N VAL A 208 0.70 10.24 6.47
CA VAL A 208 -0.54 10.77 7.02
C VAL A 208 -0.29 11.90 8.02
N ARG A 209 0.67 11.76 8.95
CA ARG A 209 0.83 12.75 10.02
C ARG A 209 1.58 14.01 9.62
N ALA A 210 2.63 13.92 8.80
CA ALA A 210 3.45 15.09 8.48
C ALA A 210 2.64 16.23 7.81
N PRO A 211 1.75 15.96 6.83
CA PRO A 211 0.90 17.02 6.26
C PRO A 211 -0.07 17.61 7.28
N GLN A 212 -0.51 16.84 8.27
CA GLN A 212 -1.48 17.28 9.29
C GLN A 212 -0.90 18.31 10.28
N GLU A 213 0.42 18.31 10.48
CA GLU A 213 1.14 19.23 11.35
C GLU A 213 1.29 20.64 10.74
N ILE A 214 0.98 20.80 9.44
CA ILE A 214 0.95 22.12 8.80
C ILE A 214 -0.32 22.87 9.26
N PRO A 215 -0.23 24.11 9.79
CA PRO A 215 -1.41 24.88 10.14
C PRO A 215 -2.28 25.18 8.90
N LEU A 216 -3.60 25.00 9.01
CA LEU A 216 -4.53 25.44 7.98
C LEU A 216 -4.77 26.94 8.18
N SER A 217 -4.29 27.78 7.26
CA SER A 217 -4.50 29.24 7.26
C SER A 217 -5.81 29.63 6.59
#